data_AF-A0A9E2CD37-F1
#
_entry.id   AF-A0A9E2CD37-F1
#
_cell.length_a   1.000
_cell.length_b   1.000
_cell.length_c   1.000
_cell.angle_alpha   90.00
_cell.angle_beta   90.00
_cell.angle_gamma   90.00
#
_symmetry.space_group_name_H-M   'P 1'
#
loop_
_entity.id
_entity.type
_entity.pdbx_description
1 polymer ?
#
loop_
_entity_poly.entity_id
_entity_poly.type
_entity_poly.pdbx_seq_one_letter_code
_entity_poly.pdbx_strand_id
1 'polypeptide(L)'
;LKGEDFSTLEPIIALTITDFVMFNEVEDAITYFNLTEKKTLIKYNDEIELIFIELPKFIKDENELTTITDKWIYFIKNAGRLDYTPKTLEKELEIKKAFGIANMAGMSREELDAQWKRRDFILVQKGAINFALEQGLKQGIEQGIEQGIEQGIEQGIEQGMERGKIEGKEEGRKERDIEMAKSLLDLGIDIEKILKVTGLTIDEIEKINERDLDLCN
;
A
#
# COMPACT_ATOMS: atom_id res chain seq x y z
N LEU A 1 29.14 -13.02 -36.89
CA LEU A 1 28.04 -13.84 -36.33
C LEU A 1 28.51 -15.29 -36.39
N LYS A 2 29.01 -15.83 -35.27
CA LYS A 2 29.34 -17.26 -35.15
C LYS A 2 28.01 -18.01 -35.16
N GLY A 3 27.86 -19.02 -36.02
CA GLY A 3 26.67 -19.86 -36.06
C GLY A 3 26.49 -20.53 -34.71
N GLU A 4 25.30 -20.37 -34.13
CA GLU A 4 24.93 -21.09 -32.92
C GLU A 4 24.85 -22.59 -33.23
N ASP A 5 25.39 -23.37 -32.30
CA ASP A 5 25.55 -24.82 -32.38
C ASP A 5 24.18 -25.46 -32.10
N PHE A 6 23.48 -25.93 -33.14
CA PHE A 6 22.17 -26.60 -33.04
C PHE A 6 22.27 -28.07 -32.56
N SER A 7 23.21 -28.37 -31.66
CA SER A 7 23.57 -29.74 -31.27
C SER A 7 22.74 -30.31 -30.10
N THR A 8 21.78 -29.55 -29.58
CA THR A 8 20.81 -30.01 -28.58
C THR A 8 19.40 -29.65 -29.04
N LEU A 9 18.68 -30.60 -29.64
CA LEU A 9 17.24 -30.47 -29.84
C LEU A 9 16.57 -30.56 -28.46
N GLU A 10 15.78 -29.56 -28.09
CA GLU A 10 14.91 -29.66 -26.91
C GLU A 10 13.75 -30.62 -27.20
N PRO A 11 13.27 -31.38 -26.21
CA PRO A 11 12.12 -32.26 -26.38
C PRO A 11 10.90 -31.50 -26.91
N ILE A 12 10.31 -31.99 -28.00
CA ILE A 12 9.14 -31.43 -28.67
C ILE A 12 7.90 -32.19 -28.20
N ILE A 13 6.96 -31.46 -27.60
CA ILE A 13 5.63 -31.97 -27.27
C ILE A 13 4.63 -31.39 -28.27
N ALA A 14 4.04 -32.25 -29.09
CA ALA A 14 2.95 -31.87 -29.99
C ALA A 14 1.61 -32.16 -29.30
N LEU A 15 0.91 -31.10 -28.87
CA LEU A 15 -0.43 -31.20 -28.29
C LEU A 15 -1.51 -31.00 -29.36
N THR A 16 -2.35 -32.01 -29.54
CA THR A 16 -3.49 -31.99 -30.48
C THR A 16 -4.79 -32.13 -29.71
N ILE A 17 -5.76 -31.25 -29.95
CA ILE A 17 -7.08 -31.30 -29.31
C ILE A 17 -8.14 -31.48 -30.38
N THR A 18 -9.04 -32.45 -30.23
CA THR A 18 -10.05 -32.79 -31.23
C THR A 18 -11.46 -32.81 -30.64
N ASP A 19 -12.44 -32.35 -31.41
CA ASP A 19 -13.88 -32.43 -31.09
C ASP A 19 -14.55 -33.70 -31.65
N PHE A 20 -13.76 -34.62 -32.20
CA PHE A 20 -14.17 -35.93 -32.69
C PHE A 20 -13.27 -37.04 -32.11
N VAL A 21 -13.77 -38.28 -32.16
CA VAL A 21 -13.01 -39.48 -31.77
C VAL A 21 -12.09 -39.88 -32.93
N MET A 22 -10.78 -39.89 -32.67
CA MET A 22 -9.72 -40.28 -33.59
C MET A 22 -9.29 -41.74 -33.38
N PHE A 23 -9.19 -42.19 -32.12
CA PHE A 23 -8.72 -43.53 -31.78
C PHE A 23 -9.83 -44.35 -31.13
N ASN A 24 -10.54 -45.18 -31.89
CA ASN A 24 -11.68 -45.95 -31.36
C ASN A 24 -11.24 -47.07 -30.41
N GLU A 25 -9.98 -47.48 -30.48
CA GLU A 25 -9.39 -48.57 -29.72
C GLU A 25 -8.97 -48.16 -28.30
N VAL A 26 -8.99 -46.86 -27.99
CA VAL A 26 -8.56 -46.31 -26.70
C VAL A 26 -9.71 -45.55 -26.07
N GLU A 27 -10.09 -45.87 -24.84
CA GLU A 27 -11.20 -45.18 -24.15
C GLU A 27 -10.77 -43.87 -23.48
N ASP A 28 -9.48 -43.73 -23.16
CA ASP A 28 -8.95 -42.55 -22.48
C ASP A 28 -9.11 -41.28 -23.32
N ALA A 29 -9.45 -40.18 -22.64
CA ALA A 29 -9.60 -38.86 -23.28
C ALA A 29 -8.26 -38.20 -23.61
N ILE A 30 -7.18 -38.58 -22.92
CA ILE A 30 -5.83 -38.10 -23.17
C ILE A 30 -4.96 -39.30 -23.51
N THR A 31 -4.29 -39.25 -24.65
CA THR A 31 -3.41 -40.32 -25.12
C THR A 31 -2.04 -39.78 -25.48
N TYR A 32 -1.02 -40.59 -25.23
CA TYR A 32 0.38 -40.24 -25.39
C TYR A 32 1.02 -41.23 -26.36
N PHE A 33 1.57 -40.72 -27.45
CA PHE A 33 2.22 -41.53 -28.48
C PHE A 33 3.69 -41.15 -28.62
N ASN A 34 4.50 -42.19 -28.86
CA ASN A 34 5.92 -42.08 -29.19
C ASN A 34 6.17 -42.68 -30.57
N LEU A 35 7.25 -42.26 -31.22
CA LEU A 35 7.64 -42.75 -32.53
C LEU A 35 8.44 -44.05 -32.41
N THR A 36 8.08 -45.06 -33.20
CA THR A 36 8.74 -46.38 -33.20
C THR A 36 8.97 -46.86 -34.63
N GLU A 37 10.16 -47.40 -34.90
CA GLU A 37 10.50 -47.99 -36.19
C GLU A 37 9.72 -49.30 -36.42
N LYS A 38 9.14 -49.47 -37.61
CA LYS A 38 8.12 -50.50 -37.85
C LYS A 38 8.64 -51.94 -37.88
N LYS A 39 9.89 -52.17 -38.27
CA LYS A 39 10.44 -53.52 -38.48
C LYS A 39 11.09 -54.10 -37.23
N THR A 40 11.92 -53.29 -36.58
CA THR A 40 12.76 -53.65 -35.44
C THR A 40 12.13 -53.25 -34.11
N LEU A 41 11.06 -52.44 -34.15
CA LEU A 41 10.38 -51.88 -32.98
C LEU A 41 11.30 -51.07 -32.07
N ILE A 42 12.41 -50.56 -32.63
CA ILE A 42 13.29 -49.62 -31.93
C ILE A 42 12.55 -48.30 -31.80
N LYS A 43 12.49 -47.78 -30.57
CA LYS A 43 11.94 -46.45 -30.30
C LYS A 43 12.85 -45.41 -30.92
N TYR A 44 12.26 -44.53 -31.73
CA TYR A 44 12.89 -43.27 -32.07
C TYR A 44 12.98 -42.45 -30.77
N ASN A 45 14.04 -41.66 -30.62
CA ASN A 45 14.40 -40.95 -29.39
C ASN A 45 13.20 -40.38 -28.58
N ASP A 46 13.35 -40.26 -27.26
CA ASP A 46 12.33 -39.68 -26.37
C ASP A 46 12.23 -38.14 -26.51
N GLU A 47 12.68 -37.59 -27.63
CA GLU A 47 12.67 -36.16 -27.93
C GLU A 47 11.35 -35.70 -28.57
N ILE A 48 10.49 -36.62 -29.02
CA ILE A 48 9.20 -36.27 -29.63
C ILE A 48 8.07 -37.05 -28.93
N GLU A 49 7.20 -36.31 -28.26
CA GLU A 49 5.96 -36.83 -27.67
C GLU A 49 4.75 -36.22 -28.37
N LEU A 50 3.81 -37.06 -28.79
CA LEU A 50 2.55 -36.63 -29.39
C LEU A 50 1.44 -36.87 -28.37
N ILE A 51 0.79 -35.79 -27.93
CA ILE A 51 -0.32 -35.84 -26.98
C ILE A 51 -1.61 -35.51 -27.73
N PHE A 52 -2.61 -36.38 -27.61
CA PHE A 52 -3.94 -36.16 -28.17
C PHE A 52 -4.96 -36.05 -27.05
N ILE A 53 -5.79 -35.01 -27.11
CA ILE A 53 -6.92 -34.80 -26.22
C ILE A 53 -8.20 -34.88 -27.06
N GLU A 54 -8.96 -35.96 -26.87
CA GLU A 54 -10.22 -36.21 -27.57
C GLU A 54 -11.39 -35.74 -26.71
N LEU A 55 -11.90 -34.54 -26.98
CA LEU A 55 -12.95 -33.89 -26.18
C LEU A 55 -14.25 -34.73 -26.04
N PRO A 56 -14.71 -35.51 -27.06
CA PRO A 56 -15.89 -36.36 -26.90
C PRO A 56 -15.76 -37.40 -25.79
N LYS A 57 -14.54 -37.91 -25.55
CA LYS A 57 -14.25 -38.93 -24.52
C LYS A 57 -14.13 -38.34 -23.12
N PHE A 58 -13.99 -37.03 -22.99
CA PHE A 58 -13.92 -36.36 -21.69
C PHE A 58 -15.31 -36.19 -21.07
N ILE A 59 -15.72 -37.09 -20.18
CA ILE A 59 -17.10 -37.13 -19.64
C ILE A 59 -17.23 -36.46 -18.26
N LYS A 60 -16.11 -36.09 -17.62
CA LYS A 60 -16.12 -35.54 -16.26
C LYS A 60 -16.98 -34.28 -16.12
N ASP A 61 -17.76 -34.23 -15.06
CA ASP A 61 -18.58 -33.08 -14.67
C ASP A 61 -17.81 -32.08 -13.79
N GLU A 62 -18.40 -30.90 -13.53
CA GLU A 62 -17.79 -29.80 -12.74
C GLU A 62 -17.23 -30.26 -11.39
N ASN A 63 -17.93 -31.19 -10.71
CA ASN A 63 -17.56 -31.69 -9.39
C ASN A 63 -16.38 -32.67 -9.42
N GLU A 64 -16.06 -33.23 -10.59
CA GLU A 64 -15.02 -34.24 -10.80
C GLU A 64 -13.71 -33.62 -11.32
N LEU A 65 -13.67 -32.30 -11.51
CA LEU A 65 -12.51 -31.55 -11.98
C LEU A 65 -11.47 -31.37 -10.87
N THR A 66 -10.64 -32.40 -10.69
CA THR A 66 -9.61 -32.43 -9.64
C THR A 66 -8.31 -31.75 -10.08
N THR A 67 -7.89 -31.96 -11.34
CA THR A 67 -6.61 -31.44 -11.85
C THR A 67 -6.77 -30.17 -12.69
N ILE A 68 -5.68 -29.41 -12.85
CA ILE A 68 -5.67 -28.24 -13.75
C ILE A 68 -5.93 -28.65 -15.21
N THR A 69 -5.46 -29.82 -15.62
CA THR A 69 -5.70 -30.40 -16.94
C THR A 69 -7.19 -30.68 -17.15
N ASP A 70 -7.86 -31.31 -16.19
CA ASP A 70 -9.31 -31.56 -16.25
C ASP A 70 -10.08 -30.24 -16.42
N LYS A 71 -9.69 -29.22 -15.66
CA LYS A 71 -10.30 -27.89 -15.73
C LYS A 71 -10.12 -27.24 -17.10
N TRP A 72 -8.94 -27.32 -17.71
CA TRP A 72 -8.70 -26.79 -19.06
C TRP A 72 -9.45 -27.57 -20.14
N ILE A 73 -9.47 -28.90 -20.07
CA ILE A 73 -10.21 -29.72 -21.04
C ILE A 73 -11.71 -29.44 -20.94
N TYR A 74 -12.24 -29.39 -19.71
CA TYR A 74 -13.64 -29.02 -19.47
C TYR A 74 -13.95 -27.62 -20.01
N PHE A 75 -13.07 -26.64 -19.75
CA PHE A 75 -13.22 -25.29 -20.30
C PHE A 75 -13.28 -25.33 -21.84
N ILE A 76 -12.28 -25.91 -22.51
CA ILE A 76 -12.19 -25.95 -23.98
C ILE A 76 -13.41 -26.66 -24.59
N LYS A 77 -13.83 -27.80 -24.01
CA LYS A 77 -15.01 -28.55 -24.45
C LYS A 77 -16.29 -27.71 -24.42
N ASN A 78 -16.38 -26.77 -23.49
CA ASN A 78 -17.59 -26.01 -23.21
C ASN A 78 -17.47 -24.50 -23.56
N ALA A 79 -16.32 -24.05 -24.06
CA ALA A 79 -15.94 -22.63 -24.24
C ALA A 79 -16.82 -21.83 -25.23
N GLY A 80 -17.76 -22.47 -25.92
CA GLY A 80 -18.76 -21.82 -26.78
C GLY A 80 -20.21 -22.00 -26.34
N ARG A 81 -20.47 -22.66 -25.20
CA ARG A 81 -21.83 -22.94 -24.69
C ARG A 81 -22.05 -22.49 -23.24
N LEU A 82 -20.99 -22.06 -22.56
CA LEU A 82 -21.08 -21.65 -21.17
C LEU A 82 -21.60 -20.22 -21.09
N ASP A 83 -22.89 -20.06 -20.81
CA ASP A 83 -23.48 -18.77 -20.43
C ASP A 83 -22.94 -18.27 -19.07
N TYR A 84 -22.41 -19.18 -18.25
CA TYR A 84 -21.86 -18.91 -16.93
C TYR A 84 -20.59 -19.72 -16.66
N THR A 85 -19.59 -19.12 -16.00
CA THR A 85 -18.37 -19.82 -15.58
C THR A 85 -18.65 -20.70 -14.36
N PRO A 86 -18.43 -22.02 -14.42
CA PRO A 86 -18.47 -22.91 -13.27
C PRO A 86 -17.66 -22.38 -12.06
N LYS A 87 -18.20 -22.49 -10.84
CA LYS A 87 -17.56 -21.94 -9.62
C LYS A 87 -16.23 -22.60 -9.31
N THR A 88 -16.06 -23.87 -9.66
CA THR A 88 -14.78 -24.57 -9.50
C THR A 88 -13.69 -23.99 -10.41
N LEU A 89 -14.05 -23.47 -11.58
CA LEU A 89 -13.13 -22.84 -12.55
C LEU A 89 -12.82 -21.37 -12.20
N GLU A 90 -13.72 -20.66 -11.52
CA GLU A 90 -13.49 -19.27 -11.09
C GLU A 90 -12.26 -19.10 -10.18
N LYS A 91 -11.86 -20.16 -9.46
CA LYS A 91 -10.68 -20.15 -8.59
C LYS A 91 -9.37 -20.03 -9.36
N GLU A 92 -9.33 -20.51 -10.61
CA GLU A 92 -8.14 -20.48 -11.44
C GLU A 92 -8.11 -19.18 -12.26
N LEU A 93 -7.20 -18.28 -11.90
CA LEU A 93 -7.11 -16.95 -12.51
C LEU A 93 -6.94 -17.01 -14.04
N GLU A 94 -6.13 -17.94 -14.54
CA GLU A 94 -5.85 -18.06 -15.97
C GLU A 94 -7.06 -18.59 -16.76
N ILE A 95 -7.81 -19.55 -16.19
CA ILE A 95 -9.05 -20.04 -16.81
C ILE A 95 -10.10 -18.93 -16.82
N LYS A 96 -10.20 -18.14 -15.74
CA LYS A 96 -11.10 -16.98 -15.68
C LYS A 96 -10.78 -15.93 -16.75
N LYS A 97 -9.50 -15.65 -17.00
CA LYS A 97 -9.07 -14.76 -18.10
C LYS A 97 -9.45 -15.34 -19.47
N ALA A 98 -9.14 -16.62 -19.71
CA ALA A 98 -9.47 -17.31 -20.96
C ALA A 98 -10.98 -17.29 -21.24
N PHE A 99 -11.80 -17.49 -20.21
CA PHE A 99 -13.26 -17.38 -20.31
C PHE A 99 -13.71 -15.98 -20.73
N GLY A 100 -13.11 -14.93 -20.14
CA GLY A 100 -13.38 -13.55 -20.55
C GLY A 100 -13.07 -13.29 -22.03
N ILE A 101 -11.99 -13.86 -22.55
CA ILE A 101 -11.60 -13.75 -23.97
C ILE A 101 -12.56 -14.53 -24.86
N ALA A 102 -12.87 -15.78 -24.53
CA ALA A 102 -13.78 -16.63 -25.31
C ALA A 102 -15.18 -16.02 -25.40
N ASN A 103 -15.71 -15.53 -24.27
CA ASN A 103 -17.00 -14.84 -24.25
C ASN A 103 -16.99 -13.57 -25.08
N MET A 104 -15.92 -12.76 -24.99
CA MET A 104 -15.79 -11.56 -25.82
C MET A 104 -15.73 -11.89 -27.32
N ALA A 105 -15.04 -12.98 -27.69
CA ALA A 105 -14.97 -13.45 -29.08
C ALA A 105 -16.33 -13.99 -29.59
N GLY A 106 -17.16 -14.53 -28.70
CA GLY A 106 -18.50 -15.03 -29.02
C GLY A 106 -19.61 -13.97 -29.04
N MET A 107 -19.33 -12.74 -28.58
CA MET A 107 -20.34 -11.67 -28.49
C MET A 107 -20.68 -11.05 -29.85
N SER A 108 -21.94 -10.63 -29.97
CA SER A 108 -22.38 -9.73 -31.04
C SER A 108 -21.79 -8.32 -30.88
N ARG A 109 -21.84 -7.51 -31.94
CA ARG A 109 -21.35 -6.11 -31.88
C ARG A 109 -22.11 -5.29 -30.85
N GLU A 110 -23.41 -5.50 -30.73
CA GLU A 110 -24.27 -4.80 -29.79
C GLU A 110 -23.91 -5.14 -28.34
N GLU A 111 -23.61 -6.41 -28.04
CA GLU A 111 -23.18 -6.86 -26.72
C GLU A 111 -21.78 -6.34 -26.37
N LEU A 112 -20.86 -6.33 -27.34
CA LEU A 112 -19.53 -5.75 -27.19
C LEU A 112 -19.59 -4.25 -26.86
N ASP A 113 -20.41 -3.49 -27.60
CA ASP A 113 -20.61 -2.07 -27.36
C ASP A 113 -21.22 -1.80 -25.96
N ALA A 114 -22.18 -2.62 -25.53
CA ALA A 114 -22.76 -2.52 -24.19
C ALA A 114 -21.72 -2.81 -23.10
N GLN A 115 -20.87 -3.82 -23.29
CA GLN A 115 -19.75 -4.14 -22.40
C GLN A 115 -18.75 -3.00 -22.31
N TRP A 116 -18.35 -2.40 -23.44
CA TRP A 116 -17.43 -1.25 -23.46
C TRP A 116 -18.01 -0.04 -22.75
N LYS A 117 -19.26 0.33 -23.04
CA LYS A 117 -19.94 1.44 -22.33
C LYS A 117 -19.97 1.23 -20.82
N ARG A 118 -20.22 -0.01 -20.36
CA ARG A 118 -20.19 -0.35 -18.93
C ARG A 118 -18.78 -0.19 -18.34
N ARG A 119 -17.74 -0.66 -19.04
CA ARG A 119 -16.34 -0.53 -18.61
C ARG A 119 -15.93 0.94 -18.52
N ASP A 120 -16.27 1.74 -19.52
CA ASP A 120 -15.96 3.17 -19.56
C ASP A 120 -16.64 3.90 -18.41
N PHE A 121 -17.92 3.61 -18.14
CA PHE A 121 -18.63 4.16 -17.00
C PHE A 121 -17.95 3.85 -15.66
N ILE A 122 -17.52 2.60 -15.44
CA ILE A 122 -16.79 2.20 -14.23
C ILE A 122 -15.45 2.94 -14.13
N LEU A 123 -14.73 3.08 -15.25
CA LEU A 123 -13.44 3.76 -15.30
C LEU A 123 -13.60 5.25 -14.94
N VAL A 124 -14.59 5.93 -15.51
CA VAL A 124 -14.92 7.32 -15.22
C VAL A 124 -15.25 7.49 -13.73
N GLN A 125 -16.09 6.62 -13.16
CA GLN A 125 -16.42 6.69 -11.74
C GLN A 125 -15.21 6.48 -10.83
N LYS A 126 -14.35 5.49 -11.12
CA LYS A 126 -13.10 5.29 -10.38
C LYS A 126 -12.19 6.51 -10.48
N GLY A 127 -12.08 7.11 -11.66
CA GLY A 127 -11.33 8.34 -11.87
C GLY A 127 -11.85 9.50 -11.02
N ALA A 128 -13.18 9.67 -10.98
CA ALA A 128 -13.82 10.70 -10.16
C ALA A 128 -13.58 10.50 -8.65
N ILE A 129 -13.67 9.26 -8.15
CA ILE A 129 -13.37 8.94 -6.75
C ILE A 129 -11.91 9.23 -6.41
N ASN A 130 -10.98 8.77 -7.25
CA ASN A 130 -9.55 9.00 -7.04
C ASN A 130 -9.22 10.49 -7.02
N PHE A 131 -9.78 11.25 -7.96
CA PHE A 131 -9.62 12.70 -8.00
C PHE A 131 -10.18 13.37 -6.74
N ALA A 132 -11.37 12.96 -6.27
CA ALA A 132 -11.95 13.49 -5.04
C ALA A 132 -11.10 13.18 -3.80
N LEU A 133 -10.52 11.98 -3.72
CA LEU A 133 -9.61 11.60 -2.63
C LEU A 133 -8.32 12.44 -2.65
N GLU A 134 -7.74 12.63 -3.83
CA GLU A 134 -6.53 13.44 -4.00
C GLU A 134 -6.78 14.91 -3.60
N GLN A 135 -7.89 15.48 -4.06
CA GLN A 135 -8.31 16.83 -3.68
C GLN A 135 -8.58 16.94 -2.18
N GLY A 136 -9.30 15.97 -1.60
CA GLY A 136 -9.61 15.95 -0.18
C GLY A 136 -8.36 15.85 0.69
N LEU A 137 -7.39 15.03 0.31
CA LEU A 137 -6.10 14.94 1.01
C LEU A 137 -5.33 16.25 0.94
N LYS A 138 -5.25 16.85 -0.26
CA LYS A 138 -4.55 18.12 -0.46
C LYS A 138 -5.16 19.23 0.39
N GLN A 139 -6.48 19.37 0.35
CA GLN A 139 -7.21 20.35 1.16
C GLN A 139 -7.05 20.09 2.66
N GLY A 140 -7.11 18.83 3.09
CA GLY A 140 -6.94 18.47 4.50
C GLY A 140 -5.54 18.78 5.03
N ILE A 141 -4.49 18.56 4.22
CA ILE A 141 -3.12 18.94 4.58
C ILE A 141 -2.98 20.46 4.66
N GLU A 142 -3.48 21.19 3.66
CA GLU A 142 -3.41 22.65 3.62
C GLU A 142 -4.12 23.28 4.83
N GLN A 143 -5.36 22.87 5.10
CA GLN A 143 -6.13 23.32 6.26
C GLN A 143 -5.46 22.93 7.59
N GLY A 144 -4.90 21.72 7.68
CA GLY A 144 -4.22 21.26 8.90
C GLY A 144 -2.95 22.06 9.20
N ILE A 145 -2.19 22.43 8.17
CA ILE A 145 -1.01 23.28 8.32
C ILE A 145 -1.42 24.70 8.74
N GLU A 146 -2.41 25.28 8.06
CA GLU A 146 -2.91 26.62 8.36
C GLU A 146 -3.41 26.73 9.82
N GLN A 147 -4.30 25.81 10.23
CA GLN A 147 -4.81 25.76 11.60
C GLN A 147 -3.71 25.50 12.63
N GLY A 148 -2.76 24.62 12.33
CA GLY A 148 -1.65 24.31 13.22
C GLY A 148 -0.72 25.51 13.45
N ILE A 149 -0.45 26.30 12.39
CA ILE A 149 0.35 27.53 12.50
C ILE A 149 -0.41 28.59 13.30
N GLU A 150 -1.69 28.81 12.99
CA GLU A 150 -2.51 29.81 13.67
C GLU A 150 -2.60 29.52 15.19
N GLN A 151 -2.98 28.28 15.54
CA GLN A 151 -3.06 27.86 16.95
C GLN A 151 -1.70 27.92 17.65
N GLY A 152 -0.62 27.52 16.96
CA GLY A 152 0.73 27.57 17.51
C GLY A 152 1.21 29.00 17.82
N ILE A 153 0.89 29.96 16.94
CA ILE A 153 1.21 31.37 17.16
C ILE A 153 0.38 31.93 18.32
N GLU A 154 -0.92 31.70 18.32
CA GLU A 154 -1.82 32.21 19.36
C GLU A 154 -1.41 31.71 20.75
N GLN A 155 -1.22 30.40 20.90
CA GLN A 155 -0.76 29.80 22.16
C GLN A 155 0.63 30.29 22.56
N GLY A 156 1.55 30.47 21.60
CA GLY A 156 2.89 30.97 21.85
C GLY A 156 2.89 32.41 22.38
N ILE A 157 2.06 33.28 21.79
CA ILE A 157 1.91 34.68 22.23
C ILE A 157 1.28 34.73 23.63
N GLU A 158 0.20 33.99 23.85
CA GLU A 158 -0.50 33.97 25.14
C GLU A 158 0.42 33.50 26.27
N GLN A 159 1.08 32.35 26.09
CA GLN A 159 2.03 31.82 27.08
C GLN A 159 3.22 32.75 27.29
N GLY A 160 3.73 33.37 26.22
CA GLY A 160 4.83 34.34 26.30
C GLY A 160 4.46 35.59 27.08
N MET A 161 3.27 36.14 26.84
CA MET A 161 2.75 37.30 27.58
C MET A 161 2.52 36.98 29.05
N GLU A 162 1.92 35.82 29.35
CA GLU A 162 1.64 35.43 30.73
C GLU A 162 2.94 35.21 31.53
N ARG A 163 3.90 34.49 30.96
CA ARG A 163 5.24 34.31 31.57
C ARG A 163 5.94 35.65 31.78
N GLY A 164 6.00 36.49 30.74
CA GLY A 164 6.66 37.79 30.84
C GLY A 164 6.02 38.71 31.89
N LYS A 165 4.70 38.64 32.08
CA LYS A 165 3.99 39.41 33.11
C LYS A 165 4.31 38.90 34.53
N ILE A 166 4.42 37.59 34.73
CA ILE A 166 4.80 37.00 36.02
C ILE A 166 6.24 37.36 36.35
N GLU A 167 7.16 37.08 35.43
CA GLU A 167 8.59 37.35 35.58
C GLU A 167 8.86 38.83 35.84
N GLY A 168 8.28 39.74 35.05
CA GLY A 168 8.45 41.18 35.24
C GLY A 168 7.86 41.70 36.56
N LYS A 169 6.79 41.08 37.08
CA LYS A 169 6.23 41.45 38.38
C LYS A 169 7.10 40.98 39.54
N GLU A 170 7.71 39.80 39.42
CA GLU A 170 8.65 39.28 40.42
C GLU A 170 9.95 40.07 40.41
N GLU A 171 10.51 40.36 39.24
CA GLU A 171 11.72 41.16 39.08
C GLU A 171 11.51 42.58 39.65
N GLY A 172 10.42 43.26 39.28
CA GLY A 172 10.11 44.58 39.82
C GLY A 172 9.82 44.61 41.33
N ARG A 173 9.34 43.50 41.92
CA ARG A 173 9.23 43.39 43.39
C ARG A 173 10.61 43.29 44.03
N LYS A 174 11.47 42.40 43.51
CA LYS A 174 12.83 42.25 44.00
C LYS A 174 13.62 43.56 43.88
N GLU A 175 13.54 44.26 42.76
CA GLU A 175 14.19 45.57 42.58
C GLU A 175 13.71 46.58 43.62
N ARG A 176 12.40 46.70 43.85
CA ARG A 176 11.86 47.57 44.90
C ARG A 176 12.36 47.18 46.29
N ASP A 177 12.37 45.89 46.61
CA ASP A 177 12.80 45.41 47.94
C ASP A 177 14.30 45.69 48.16
N ILE A 178 15.12 45.59 47.11
CA ILE A 178 16.54 45.98 47.11
C ILE A 178 16.70 47.50 47.30
N GLU A 179 15.97 48.33 46.54
CA GLU A 179 16.02 49.80 46.68
C GLU A 179 15.58 50.26 48.09
N MET A 180 14.55 49.61 48.64
CA MET A 180 14.08 49.85 50.00
C MET A 180 15.13 49.45 51.04
N ALA A 181 15.79 48.30 50.87
CA ALA A 181 16.88 47.87 51.75
C ALA A 181 18.03 48.88 51.77
N LYS A 182 18.47 49.35 50.59
CA LYS A 182 19.49 50.42 50.47
C LYS A 182 19.10 51.67 51.25
N SER A 183 17.88 52.17 51.02
CA SER A 183 17.37 53.37 51.69
C SER A 183 17.32 53.23 53.22
N LEU A 184 17.02 52.02 53.74
CA LEU A 184 16.97 51.76 55.17
C LEU A 184 18.36 51.61 55.80
N LEU A 185 19.32 51.03 55.06
CA LEU A 185 20.73 50.96 55.47
C LEU A 185 21.33 52.36 55.58
N ASP A 186 21.08 53.24 54.59
CA ASP A 186 21.54 54.64 54.60
C ASP A 186 21.00 55.44 55.80
N LEU A 187 19.79 55.09 56.26
CA LEU A 187 19.16 55.70 57.44
C LEU A 187 19.65 55.11 58.77
N GLY A 188 20.56 54.13 58.75
CA GLY A 188 21.12 53.49 59.94
C GLY A 188 20.12 52.60 60.69
N ILE A 189 19.12 52.05 60.00
CA ILE A 189 18.19 51.09 60.58
C ILE A 189 18.91 49.75 60.82
N ASP A 190 18.62 49.12 61.95
CA ASP A 190 19.20 47.83 62.31
C ASP A 190 18.87 46.70 61.32
N ILE A 191 19.86 45.87 61.01
CA ILE A 191 19.80 44.81 59.98
C ILE A 191 18.66 43.82 60.25
N GLU A 192 18.40 43.45 61.51
CA GLU A 192 17.29 42.54 61.85
C GLU A 192 15.93 43.11 61.46
N LYS A 193 15.75 44.44 61.55
CA LYS A 193 14.52 45.11 61.14
C LYS A 193 14.40 45.18 59.62
N ILE A 194 15.50 45.37 58.90
CA ILE A 194 15.52 45.42 57.43
C ILE A 194 15.11 44.06 56.87
N LEU A 195 15.70 42.96 57.36
CA LEU A 195 15.33 41.58 56.98
C LEU A 195 13.82 41.34 57.09
N LYS A 196 13.21 41.81 58.19
CA LYS A 196 11.79 41.61 58.46
C LYS A 196 10.87 42.45 57.57
N VAL A 197 11.33 43.60 57.08
CA VAL A 197 10.54 44.55 56.28
C VAL A 197 10.66 44.27 54.78
N THR A 198 11.86 43.95 54.30
CA THR A 198 12.12 43.72 52.86
C THR A 198 11.99 42.25 52.47
N GLY A 199 12.05 41.33 53.43
CA GLY A 199 11.99 39.89 53.17
C GLY A 199 13.23 39.32 52.47
N LEU A 200 14.28 40.13 52.32
CA LEU A 200 15.58 39.72 51.80
C LEU A 200 16.32 38.85 52.81
N THR A 201 17.23 38.01 52.32
CA THR A 201 18.13 37.21 53.14
C THR A 201 19.31 38.03 53.66
N ILE A 202 19.98 37.55 54.72
CA ILE A 202 21.20 38.18 55.26
C ILE A 202 22.25 38.31 54.15
N ASP A 203 22.51 37.24 53.40
CA ASP A 203 23.46 37.23 52.29
C ASP A 203 23.13 38.27 51.19
N GLU A 204 21.84 38.53 50.94
CA GLU A 204 21.41 39.53 49.96
C GLU A 204 21.63 40.96 50.49
N ILE A 205 21.37 41.21 51.77
CA ILE A 205 21.61 42.50 52.42
C ILE A 205 23.12 42.79 52.55
N GLU A 206 23.92 41.79 52.92
CA GLU A 206 25.38 41.91 53.00
C GLU A 206 25.99 42.22 51.63
N LYS A 207 25.53 41.56 50.56
CA LYS A 207 25.94 41.88 49.18
C LYS A 207 25.56 43.29 48.72
N ILE A 208 24.42 43.81 49.20
CA ILE A 208 24.00 45.20 48.93
C ILE A 208 24.97 46.17 49.63
N ASN A 209 25.28 45.90 50.90
CA ASN A 209 26.17 46.70 51.73
C ASN A 209 27.63 46.69 51.20
N GLU A 210 28.14 45.53 50.77
CA GLU A 210 29.47 45.40 50.15
C GLU A 210 29.58 46.18 48.82
N ARG A 211 28.52 46.15 47.99
CA ARG A 211 28.50 46.85 46.69
C ARG A 211 28.49 48.38 46.80
N ASP A 212 27.85 48.94 47.82
CA ASP A 212 27.84 50.39 48.03
C ASP A 212 29.16 50.88 48.67
N LEU A 213 29.93 50.00 49.34
CA LEU A 213 31.30 50.24 49.84
C LEU A 213 32.36 50.30 48.71
N ASP A 214 32.17 49.53 47.63
CA ASP A 214 33.05 49.54 46.45
C ASP A 214 32.82 50.75 45.50
N LEU A 215 31.71 51.49 45.66
CA LEU A 215 31.41 52.71 44.89
C LEU A 215 31.91 54.00 45.57
N CYS A 216 32.38 53.92 46.82
CA CYS A 216 32.88 55.05 47.61
C CYS A 216 34.41 55.04 47.83
N ASN A 217 35.16 54.11 47.20
CA ASN A 217 36.63 54.03 47.23
C ASN A 217 37.26 54.44 45.89
#